data_AF-A0A924R1B7-F1
#
_entry.id   AF-A0A924R1B7-F1
#
_cell.length_a   1.000
_cell.length_b   1.000
_cell.length_c   1.000
_cell.angle_alpha   90.00
_cell.angle_beta   90.00
_cell.angle_gamma   90.00
#
_symmetry.space_group_name_H-M   'P 1'
#
loop_
_entity.id
_entity.type
_entity.pdbx_description
1 polymer ?
#
loop_
_entity_poly.entity_id
_entity_poly.type
_entity_poly.pdbx_seq_one_letter_code
_entity_poly.pdbx_strand_id
1 'polypeptide(L)'
;MATSKQGKTRLAARIASADALKTVLTSIPKVDPDVVQTATDELMNAADDYMASQPLVDPKGRRSKPNLAEDRASVTALHKHLAKALEQLSVLPLGARAAIGQATNAPLGKMRSDIEQVRQGVEKALVELSARPHKIADAARNVLAYQVAVVFRDTLKVKPTSTSDKQLTANLSTARGGAAYARVLRATLKTAGVVNYDPGPLISAGLALLKDPNLPSKK
;
A
#
# COMPACT_ATOMS: atom_id res chain seq x y z
N MET A 1 0.82 -5.33 24.02
CA MET A 1 -0.13 -6.46 24.16
C MET A 1 -1.38 -6.17 23.32
N ALA A 2 -1.50 -6.78 22.14
CA ALA A 2 -2.65 -6.65 21.25
C ALA A 2 -3.42 -7.98 21.17
N THR A 3 -3.86 -8.56 22.29
CA THR A 3 -3.75 -10.02 22.40
C THR A 3 -5.01 -10.88 22.31
N SER A 4 -6.25 -10.38 22.26
CA SER A 4 -7.37 -11.29 21.94
C SER A 4 -8.52 -10.68 21.14
N LYS A 5 -8.99 -9.48 21.50
CA LYS A 5 -10.11 -8.85 20.80
C LYS A 5 -9.74 -8.43 19.37
N GLN A 6 -8.53 -7.91 19.17
CA GLN A 6 -7.98 -7.56 17.85
C GLN A 6 -7.66 -8.80 16.99
N GLY A 7 -7.21 -9.89 17.61
CA GLY A 7 -6.98 -11.16 16.90
C GLY A 7 -8.28 -11.78 16.39
N LYS A 8 -9.32 -11.78 17.24
CA LYS A 8 -10.66 -12.28 16.88
C LYS A 8 -11.31 -11.46 15.76
N THR A 9 -11.22 -10.12 15.79
CA THR A 9 -11.77 -9.29 14.71
C THR A 9 -10.99 -9.43 13.40
N ARG A 10 -9.67 -9.63 13.45
CA ARG A 10 -8.87 -9.91 12.25
C ARG A 10 -9.21 -11.26 11.62
N LEU A 11 -9.38 -12.30 12.43
CA LEU A 11 -9.77 -13.62 11.94
C LEU A 11 -11.17 -13.57 11.29
N ALA A 12 -12.13 -12.90 11.92
CA ALA A 12 -13.47 -12.71 11.35
C ALA A 12 -13.44 -11.94 10.02
N ALA A 13 -12.63 -10.88 9.92
CA ALA A 13 -12.46 -10.12 8.69
C ALA A 13 -11.79 -10.96 7.58
N ARG A 14 -10.85 -11.85 7.95
CA ARG A 14 -10.18 -12.76 7.01
C ARG A 14 -11.16 -13.79 6.45
N ILE A 15 -11.98 -14.40 7.30
CA ILE A 15 -13.04 -15.35 6.89
C ILE A 15 -14.03 -14.64 5.95
N ALA A 16 -14.52 -13.46 6.33
CA ALA A 16 -15.44 -12.69 5.49
C ALA A 16 -14.83 -12.33 4.12
N SER A 17 -13.52 -12.05 4.06
CA SER A 17 -12.82 -11.78 2.80
C SER A 17 -12.68 -13.04 1.94
N ALA A 18 -12.45 -14.20 2.56
CA ALA A 18 -12.43 -15.50 1.87
C ALA A 18 -13.81 -15.80 1.25
N ASP A 19 -14.89 -15.60 2.00
CA ASP A 19 -16.26 -15.84 1.52
C ASP A 19 -16.63 -14.91 0.36
N ALA A 20 -16.19 -13.64 0.42
CA ALA A 20 -16.36 -12.70 -0.68
C ALA A 20 -15.61 -13.15 -1.94
N LEU A 21 -14.37 -13.62 -1.81
CA LEU A 21 -13.59 -14.17 -2.94
C LEU A 21 -14.25 -15.42 -3.53
N LYS A 22 -14.69 -16.36 -2.69
CA LYS A 22 -15.45 -17.54 -3.12
C LYS A 22 -16.69 -17.15 -3.92
N THR A 23 -17.45 -16.18 -3.44
CA THR A 23 -18.65 -15.68 -4.13
C THR A 23 -18.32 -15.10 -5.51
N VAL A 24 -17.20 -14.38 -5.63
CA VAL A 24 -16.76 -13.85 -6.93
C VAL A 24 -16.34 -14.99 -7.87
N LEU A 25 -15.61 -15.98 -7.36
CA LEU A 25 -15.13 -17.12 -8.15
C LEU A 25 -16.26 -18.02 -8.65
N THR A 26 -17.25 -18.34 -7.80
CA THR A 26 -18.42 -19.15 -8.19
C THR A 26 -19.32 -18.46 -9.21
N SER A 27 -19.24 -17.12 -9.32
CA SER A 27 -19.96 -16.37 -10.35
C SER A 27 -19.33 -16.47 -11.75
N ILE A 28 -18.16 -17.09 -11.89
CA ILE A 28 -17.48 -17.28 -13.17
C ILE A 28 -18.06 -18.55 -13.83
N PRO A 29 -18.62 -18.47 -15.05
CA PRO A 29 -19.19 -19.62 -15.73
C PRO A 29 -18.13 -20.68 -16.02
N LYS A 30 -18.49 -21.96 -15.86
CA LYS A 30 -17.63 -23.13 -16.17
C LYS A 30 -16.40 -23.28 -15.27
N VAL A 31 -16.36 -22.61 -14.11
CA VAL A 31 -15.40 -22.94 -13.06
C VAL A 31 -15.90 -24.16 -12.30
N ASP A 32 -15.02 -25.14 -12.13
CA ASP A 32 -15.28 -26.33 -11.33
C ASP A 32 -15.38 -25.95 -9.84
N PRO A 33 -16.47 -26.31 -9.13
CA PRO A 33 -16.59 -26.08 -7.70
C PRO A 33 -15.40 -26.59 -6.88
N ASP A 34 -14.78 -27.69 -7.31
CA ASP A 34 -13.69 -28.35 -6.57
C ASP A 34 -12.40 -27.51 -6.58
N VAL A 35 -12.20 -26.65 -7.58
CA VAL A 35 -11.02 -25.77 -7.66
C VAL A 35 -11.21 -24.42 -6.98
N VAL A 36 -12.44 -24.06 -6.58
CA VAL A 36 -12.76 -22.74 -6.00
C VAL A 36 -12.04 -22.52 -4.67
N GLN A 37 -11.96 -23.56 -3.84
CA GLN A 37 -11.27 -23.47 -2.55
C GLN A 37 -9.76 -23.21 -2.77
N THR A 38 -9.12 -24.01 -3.62
CA THR A 38 -7.71 -23.84 -3.99
C THR A 38 -7.42 -22.45 -4.56
N ALA A 39 -8.26 -21.98 -5.49
CA ALA A 39 -8.10 -20.64 -6.07
C ALA A 39 -8.27 -19.53 -5.03
N THR A 40 -9.19 -19.70 -4.07
CA THR A 40 -9.36 -18.75 -2.97
C THR A 40 -8.11 -18.69 -2.10
N ASP A 41 -7.54 -19.84 -1.72
CA ASP A 41 -6.35 -19.91 -0.88
C ASP A 41 -5.13 -19.27 -1.58
N GLU A 42 -4.95 -19.53 -2.89
CA GLU A 42 -3.88 -18.89 -3.68
C GLU A 42 -4.03 -17.38 -3.78
N LEU A 43 -5.25 -16.86 -3.97
CA LEU A 43 -5.51 -15.42 -4.02
C LEU A 43 -5.33 -14.76 -2.64
N MET A 44 -5.68 -15.48 -1.58
CA MET A 44 -5.48 -15.04 -0.20
C MET A 44 -3.99 -14.94 0.13
N ASN A 45 -3.18 -15.90 -0.33
CA ASN A 45 -1.72 -15.86 -0.21
C ASN A 45 -1.11 -14.72 -1.03
N ALA A 46 -1.55 -14.51 -2.27
CA ALA A 46 -1.10 -13.39 -3.11
C ALA A 46 -1.40 -12.03 -2.45
N ALA A 47 -2.56 -11.88 -1.81
CA ALA A 47 -2.88 -10.68 -1.04
C ALA A 47 -1.96 -10.51 0.17
N ASP A 48 -1.58 -11.59 0.85
CA ASP A 48 -0.66 -11.55 2.00
C ASP A 48 0.77 -11.19 1.55
N ASP A 49 1.26 -11.76 0.45
CA ASP A 49 2.55 -11.42 -0.16
C ASP A 49 2.60 -9.94 -0.54
N TYR A 50 1.55 -9.44 -1.19
CA TYR A 50 1.43 -8.03 -1.52
C TYR A 50 1.45 -7.15 -0.27
N MET A 51 0.71 -7.52 0.78
CA MET A 51 0.74 -6.79 2.03
C MET A 51 2.15 -6.81 2.63
N ALA A 52 2.81 -7.96 2.68
CA ALA A 52 4.17 -8.11 3.21
C ALA A 52 5.20 -7.24 2.45
N SER A 53 4.98 -7.00 1.16
CA SER A 53 5.81 -6.09 0.35
C SER A 53 5.66 -4.60 0.71
N GLN A 54 4.69 -4.22 1.56
CA GLN A 54 4.50 -2.87 2.07
C GLN A 54 5.05 -2.75 3.51
N PRO A 55 6.28 -2.23 3.69
CA PRO A 55 6.97 -2.27 4.99
C PRO A 55 6.44 -1.27 6.02
N LEU A 56 5.69 -0.24 5.61
CA LEU A 56 5.22 0.82 6.51
C LEU A 56 3.79 0.51 7.00
N VAL A 57 3.67 0.33 8.31
CA VAL A 57 2.41 0.09 9.02
C VAL A 57 2.20 1.23 10.00
N ASP A 58 1.08 1.94 9.89
CA ASP A 58 0.73 3.01 10.84
C ASP A 58 0.40 2.40 12.24
N PRO A 59 0.33 3.22 13.31
CA PRO A 59 -0.02 2.75 14.65
C PRO A 59 -1.42 2.11 14.76
N LYS A 60 -2.29 2.30 13.78
CA LYS A 60 -3.64 1.71 13.66
C LYS A 60 -3.64 0.43 12.81
N GLY A 61 -2.48 -0.03 12.36
CA GLY A 61 -2.34 -1.22 11.51
C GLY A 61 -2.69 -0.98 10.03
N ARG A 62 -2.92 0.26 9.60
CA ARG A 62 -3.16 0.61 8.21
C ARG A 62 -1.82 0.68 7.49
N ARG A 63 -1.71 -0.05 6.39
CA ARG A 63 -0.55 0.02 5.49
C ARG A 63 -0.82 1.15 4.51
N SER A 64 -0.11 2.26 4.63
CA SER A 64 -0.19 3.35 3.66
C SER A 64 0.90 3.16 2.60
N LYS A 65 0.59 3.52 1.35
CA LYS A 65 1.65 3.79 0.39
C LYS A 65 2.51 4.92 0.98
N PRO A 66 3.85 4.80 0.99
CA PRO A 66 4.70 5.96 1.28
C PRO A 66 4.29 7.11 0.36
N ASN A 67 3.69 8.17 0.90
CA ASN A 67 3.42 9.36 0.11
C ASN A 67 4.67 10.23 0.15
N LEU A 68 5.71 9.77 -0.56
CA LEU A 68 7.04 10.40 -0.56
C LEU A 68 6.98 11.89 -0.89
N ALA A 69 6.00 12.36 -1.66
CA ALA A 69 5.79 13.78 -1.94
C ALA A 69 5.28 14.55 -0.71
N GLU A 70 4.30 14.00 0.01
CA GLU A 70 3.77 14.56 1.26
C GLU A 70 4.80 14.48 2.40
N ASP A 71 5.56 13.38 2.47
CA ASP A 71 6.65 13.21 3.43
C ASP A 71 7.73 14.28 3.19
N ARG A 72 8.17 14.46 1.93
CA ARG A 72 9.12 15.52 1.56
C ARG A 72 8.59 16.91 1.91
N ALA A 73 7.33 17.20 1.57
CA ALA A 73 6.71 18.49 1.84
C ALA A 73 6.64 18.77 3.35
N SER A 74 6.23 17.77 4.14
CA SER A 74 6.08 17.87 5.59
C SER A 74 7.43 18.06 6.28
N VAL A 75 8.45 17.28 5.91
CA VAL A 75 9.80 17.40 6.47
C VAL A 75 10.46 18.72 6.04
N THR A 76 10.21 19.19 4.81
CA THR A 76 10.70 20.50 4.33
C THR A 76 10.06 21.65 5.11
N ALA A 77 8.75 21.57 5.36
CA ALA A 77 8.05 22.54 6.19
C ALA A 77 8.62 22.56 7.62
N LEU A 78 8.82 21.39 8.23
CA LEU A 78 9.44 21.28 9.55
C LEU A 78 10.84 21.91 9.58
N HIS A 79 11.70 21.63 8.59
CA HIS A 79 13.02 22.24 8.47
C HIS A 79 12.93 23.78 8.43
N LYS A 80 12.00 24.33 7.64
CA LYS A 80 11.77 25.78 7.55
C LYS A 80 11.28 26.37 8.88
N HIS A 81 10.36 25.70 9.57
CA HIS A 81 9.86 26.15 10.87
C HIS A 81 10.95 26.16 11.94
N LEU A 82 11.81 25.14 11.98
CA LEU A 82 12.94 25.08 12.90
C LEU A 82 13.98 26.17 12.63
N ALA A 83 14.29 26.44 11.34
CA ALA A 83 15.17 27.54 10.97
C ALA A 83 14.62 28.89 11.44
N LYS A 84 13.32 29.14 11.24
CA LYS A 84 12.64 30.35 11.73
C LYS A 84 12.64 30.43 13.26
N ALA A 85 12.44 29.31 13.96
CA ALA A 85 12.50 29.27 15.42
C ALA A 85 13.89 29.64 15.97
N LEU A 86 14.96 29.15 15.34
CA LEU A 86 16.34 29.51 15.70
C LEU A 86 16.63 31.00 15.49
N GLU A 87 16.15 31.56 14.38
CA GLU A 87 16.28 32.99 14.09
C GLU A 87 15.59 33.83 15.17
N GLN A 88 14.34 33.50 15.53
CA GLN A 88 13.59 34.19 16.58
C GLN A 88 14.27 34.06 17.97
N LEU A 89 14.83 32.89 18.29
CA LEU A 89 15.62 32.69 19.51
C LEU A 89 16.91 33.52 19.54
N SER A 90 17.51 33.79 18.38
CA SER A 90 18.74 34.57 18.28
C SER A 90 18.56 36.07 18.49
N VAL A 91 17.35 36.60 18.25
CA VAL A 91 17.00 38.03 18.42
C VAL A 91 16.29 38.32 19.74
N LEU A 92 15.80 37.30 20.45
CA LEU A 92 15.14 37.46 21.75
C LEU A 92 16.07 38.17 22.77
N PRO A 93 15.60 39.15 23.55
CA PRO A 93 16.41 39.77 24.60
C PRO A 93 16.88 38.75 25.64
N LEU A 94 18.04 38.99 26.27
CA LEU A 94 18.63 38.07 27.24
C LEU A 94 17.67 37.76 28.41
N GLY A 95 16.95 38.78 28.91
CA GLY A 95 15.95 38.61 29.97
C GLY A 95 14.82 37.65 29.60
N ALA A 96 14.35 37.70 28.35
CA ALA A 96 13.31 36.78 27.87
C ALA A 96 13.86 35.33 27.75
N ARG A 97 15.10 35.16 27.29
CA ARG A 97 15.75 33.84 27.25
C ARG A 97 15.95 33.26 28.64
N ALA A 98 16.31 34.09 29.62
CA ALA A 98 16.45 33.69 31.02
C ALA A 98 15.10 33.25 31.62
N ALA A 99 14.03 33.99 31.36
CA ALA A 99 12.68 33.63 31.79
C ALA A 99 12.20 32.30 31.19
N ILE A 100 12.48 32.05 29.90
CA ILE A 100 12.20 30.76 29.26
C ILE A 100 13.00 29.63 29.92
N GLY A 101 14.30 29.84 30.18
CA GLY A 101 15.14 28.86 30.85
C GLY A 101 14.62 28.50 32.25
N GLN A 102 14.18 29.50 33.03
CA GLN A 102 13.56 29.29 34.33
C GLN A 102 12.24 28.51 34.22
N ALA A 103 11.35 28.92 33.30
CA ALA A 103 10.05 28.26 33.11
C ALA A 103 10.17 26.80 32.64
N THR A 104 11.24 26.48 31.91
CA THR A 104 11.50 25.13 31.37
C THR A 104 12.46 24.31 32.23
N ASN A 105 12.95 24.87 33.36
CA ASN A 105 14.00 24.30 34.18
C ASN A 105 15.23 23.85 33.36
N ALA A 106 15.65 24.67 32.40
CA ALA A 106 16.72 24.38 31.45
C ALA A 106 17.79 25.48 31.43
N PRO A 107 19.07 25.13 31.18
CA PRO A 107 20.14 26.11 31.04
C PRO A 107 19.89 27.13 29.93
N LEU A 108 20.42 28.35 30.11
CA LEU A 108 20.39 29.38 29.07
C LEU A 108 21.03 28.83 27.78
N GLY A 109 20.28 28.86 26.67
CA GLY A 109 20.75 28.35 25.37
C GLY A 109 20.47 26.86 25.11
N LYS A 110 19.98 26.09 26.09
CA LYS A 110 19.60 24.67 25.89
C LYS A 110 18.54 24.50 24.80
N MET A 111 17.49 25.33 24.83
CA MET A 111 16.43 25.34 23.82
C MET A 111 16.97 25.56 22.40
N ARG A 112 17.96 26.46 22.24
CA ARG A 112 18.61 26.69 20.94
C ARG A 112 19.36 25.45 20.50
N SER A 113 20.18 24.87 21.39
CA SER A 113 20.95 23.65 21.11
C SER A 113 20.04 22.50 20.69
N ASP A 114 18.91 22.30 21.39
CA ASP A 114 17.99 21.20 21.11
C ASP A 114 17.30 21.38 19.74
N ILE A 115 16.84 22.61 19.44
CA ILE A 115 16.25 22.91 18.12
C ILE A 115 17.28 22.75 17.01
N GLU A 116 18.53 23.13 17.24
CA GLU A 116 19.62 23.00 16.27
C GLU A 116 19.96 21.52 16.00
N GLN A 117 20.00 20.69 17.03
CA GLN A 117 20.17 19.24 16.91
C GLN A 117 19.00 18.58 16.16
N VAL A 118 17.76 18.97 16.48
CA VAL A 118 16.57 18.48 15.76
C VAL A 118 16.61 18.91 14.29
N ARG A 119 16.98 20.17 14.01
CA ARG A 119 17.11 20.67 12.64
C ARG A 119 18.13 19.87 11.83
N GLN A 120 19.29 19.55 12.39
CA GLN A 120 20.29 18.70 11.74
C GLN A 120 19.75 17.28 11.47
N GLY A 121 18.98 16.71 12.40
CA GLY A 121 18.31 15.42 12.18
C GLY A 121 17.30 15.47 11.04
N VAL A 122 16.52 16.55 10.97
CA VAL A 122 15.56 16.80 9.89
C VAL A 122 16.25 17.01 8.54
N GLU A 123 17.40 17.70 8.51
CA GLU A 123 18.20 17.89 7.30
C GLU A 123 18.74 16.57 6.76
N LYS A 124 19.26 15.69 7.63
CA LYS A 124 19.66 14.32 7.24
C LYS A 124 18.47 13.53 6.68
N ALA A 125 17.31 13.60 7.32
CA ALA A 125 16.10 12.96 6.83
C ALA A 125 15.64 13.51 5.46
N LEU A 126 15.80 14.82 5.21
CA LEU A 126 15.52 15.41 3.90
C LEU A 126 16.44 14.88 2.81
N VAL A 127 17.74 14.75 3.09
CA VAL A 127 18.70 14.18 2.13
C VAL A 127 18.33 12.75 1.78
N GLU A 128 18.04 11.92 2.79
CA GLU A 128 17.59 10.54 2.59
C GLU A 128 16.28 10.45 1.81
N LEU A 129 15.28 11.27 2.16
CA LEU A 129 13.99 11.30 1.47
C LEU A 129 14.11 11.79 0.04
N SER A 130 15.03 12.72 -0.24
CA SER A 130 15.30 13.25 -1.58
C SER A 130 16.00 12.24 -2.48
N ALA A 131 16.89 11.43 -1.90
CA ALA A 131 17.58 10.34 -2.61
C ALA A 131 16.64 9.17 -2.99
N ARG A 132 15.48 9.04 -2.31
CA ARG A 132 14.49 8.01 -2.66
C ARG A 132 13.83 8.32 -4.01
N PRO A 133 13.51 7.33 -4.85
CA PRO A 133 12.82 7.57 -6.11
C PRO A 133 11.37 8.06 -5.87
N HIS A 134 10.92 9.04 -6.66
CA HIS A 134 9.59 9.66 -6.55
C HIS A 134 8.43 8.68 -6.83
N LYS A 135 8.68 7.66 -7.66
CA LYS A 135 7.74 6.58 -7.94
C LYS A 135 8.12 5.39 -7.07
N ILE A 136 7.25 5.01 -6.15
CA ILE A 136 7.26 3.62 -5.66
C ILE A 136 6.92 2.77 -6.89
N ALA A 137 7.81 1.85 -7.27
CA ALA A 137 7.53 0.97 -8.39
C ALA A 137 6.20 0.26 -8.15
N ASP A 138 5.27 0.33 -9.11
CA ASP A 138 4.04 -0.49 -9.13
C ASP A 138 4.35 -2.00 -9.23
N ALA A 139 5.63 -2.39 -9.16
CA ALA A 139 6.12 -3.77 -9.16
C ALA A 139 5.31 -4.69 -8.25
N ALA A 140 5.05 -4.31 -7.00
CA ALA A 140 4.25 -5.15 -6.09
C ALA A 140 2.81 -5.36 -6.58
N ARG A 141 2.18 -4.33 -7.16
CA ARG A 141 0.82 -4.43 -7.71
C ARG A 141 0.79 -5.20 -9.03
N ASN A 142 1.82 -5.04 -9.85
CA ASN A 142 2.00 -5.78 -11.09
C ASN A 142 2.24 -7.27 -10.80
N VAL A 143 3.03 -7.58 -9.77
CA VAL A 143 3.23 -8.94 -9.26
C VAL A 143 1.93 -9.52 -8.73
N LEU A 144 1.15 -8.77 -7.95
CA LEU A 144 -0.17 -9.21 -7.50
C LEU A 144 -1.09 -9.51 -8.71
N ALA A 145 -1.14 -8.60 -9.69
CA ALA A 145 -1.93 -8.81 -10.90
C ALA A 145 -1.48 -10.05 -11.70
N TYR A 146 -0.16 -10.27 -11.81
CA TYR A 146 0.42 -11.48 -12.38
C TYR A 146 0.01 -12.74 -11.61
N GLN A 147 0.10 -12.75 -10.28
CA GLN A 147 -0.33 -13.88 -9.45
C GLN A 147 -1.82 -14.20 -9.66
N VAL A 148 -2.68 -13.18 -9.73
CA VAL A 148 -4.10 -13.42 -10.07
C VAL A 148 -4.24 -14.00 -11.48
N ALA A 149 -3.45 -13.55 -12.46
CA ALA A 149 -3.49 -14.09 -13.81
C ALA A 149 -3.01 -15.56 -13.89
N VAL A 150 -2.04 -15.93 -13.05
CA VAL A 150 -1.56 -17.30 -12.88
C VAL A 150 -2.68 -18.20 -12.31
N VAL A 151 -3.39 -17.76 -11.26
CA VAL A 151 -4.54 -18.52 -10.71
C VAL A 151 -5.61 -18.76 -11.78
N PHE A 152 -5.88 -17.76 -12.62
CA PHE A 152 -6.80 -17.92 -13.76
C PHE A 152 -6.35 -19.01 -14.73
N ARG A 153 -5.08 -18.97 -15.16
CA ARG A 153 -4.52 -19.92 -16.14
C ARG A 153 -4.38 -21.33 -15.57
N ASP A 154 -3.80 -21.44 -14.38
CA ASP A 154 -3.29 -22.71 -13.85
C ASP A 154 -4.32 -23.44 -12.98
N THR A 155 -5.12 -22.71 -12.20
CA THR A 155 -6.08 -23.28 -11.25
C THR A 155 -7.49 -23.29 -11.82
N LEU A 156 -7.98 -22.14 -12.31
CA LEU A 156 -9.32 -22.02 -12.87
C LEU A 156 -9.42 -22.56 -14.31
N LYS A 157 -8.29 -22.77 -14.99
CA LYS A 157 -8.19 -23.13 -16.41
C LYS A 157 -8.96 -22.17 -17.35
N VAL A 158 -9.08 -20.90 -16.94
CA VAL A 158 -9.72 -19.82 -17.70
C VAL A 158 -8.67 -18.86 -18.23
N LYS A 159 -8.67 -18.59 -19.54
CA LYS A 159 -7.73 -17.62 -20.13
C LYS A 159 -8.06 -16.19 -19.65
N PRO A 160 -7.15 -15.50 -18.92
CA PRO A 160 -7.36 -14.11 -18.57
C PRO A 160 -7.20 -13.24 -19.82
N THR A 161 -8.11 -12.28 -20.03
CA THR A 161 -8.03 -11.33 -21.15
C THR A 161 -8.13 -9.89 -20.64
N SER A 162 -7.68 -8.93 -21.44
CA SER A 162 -7.94 -7.51 -21.18
C SER A 162 -9.33 -7.18 -21.73
N THR A 163 -10.23 -6.69 -20.88
CA THR A 163 -11.43 -5.98 -21.34
C THR A 163 -11.37 -4.60 -20.68
N SER A 164 -11.30 -3.53 -21.48
CA SER A 164 -11.40 -2.18 -20.92
C SER A 164 -12.85 -1.95 -20.44
N ASP A 165 -13.05 -1.32 -19.28
CA ASP A 165 -14.39 -0.95 -18.77
C ASP A 165 -15.20 -0.13 -19.80
N LYS A 166 -14.56 0.51 -20.78
CA LYS A 166 -15.19 1.25 -21.89
C LYS A 166 -15.89 0.39 -22.96
N GLN A 167 -15.78 -0.94 -22.91
CA GLN A 167 -16.40 -1.87 -23.88
C GLN A 167 -17.54 -2.72 -23.29
N LEU A 168 -18.10 -2.32 -22.15
CA LEU A 168 -19.31 -2.93 -21.60
C LEU A 168 -20.55 -2.40 -22.33
N THR A 169 -20.84 -2.92 -23.52
CA THR A 169 -22.18 -2.80 -24.12
C THR A 169 -23.16 -3.71 -23.39
N ALA A 170 -24.45 -3.34 -23.33
CA ALA A 170 -25.50 -4.04 -22.57
C ALA A 170 -25.64 -5.56 -22.82
N ASN A 171 -25.11 -6.07 -23.93
CA ASN A 171 -25.19 -7.49 -24.33
C ASN A 171 -23.92 -8.33 -24.06
N LEU A 172 -22.87 -7.74 -23.47
CA LEU A 172 -21.63 -8.47 -23.16
C LEU A 172 -21.71 -9.05 -21.75
N SER A 173 -21.69 -10.38 -21.64
CA SER A 173 -21.69 -11.07 -20.36
C SER A 173 -20.48 -10.65 -19.52
N THR A 174 -20.73 -9.88 -18.46
CA THR A 174 -19.77 -9.52 -17.40
C THR A 174 -19.19 -10.74 -16.68
N ALA A 175 -19.73 -11.92 -16.98
CA ALA A 175 -19.35 -13.20 -16.40
C ALA A 175 -18.09 -13.80 -17.05
N ARG A 176 -17.63 -13.35 -18.22
CA ARG A 176 -16.55 -14.03 -18.98
C ARG A 176 -15.32 -13.16 -19.26
N GLY A 177 -14.17 -13.81 -19.43
CA GLY A 177 -12.92 -13.19 -19.89
C GLY A 177 -12.39 -12.11 -18.94
N GLY A 178 -11.99 -10.96 -19.48
CA GLY A 178 -11.35 -9.89 -18.73
C GLY A 178 -12.23 -9.18 -17.70
N ALA A 179 -13.56 -9.24 -17.82
CA ALA A 179 -14.47 -8.74 -16.80
C ALA A 179 -14.45 -9.62 -15.53
N ALA A 180 -14.31 -10.94 -15.68
CA ALA A 180 -14.12 -11.85 -14.56
C ALA A 180 -12.74 -11.62 -13.90
N TYR A 181 -11.68 -11.47 -14.69
CA TYR A 181 -10.35 -11.15 -14.19
C TYR A 181 -10.31 -9.82 -13.44
N ALA A 182 -10.95 -8.76 -13.94
CA ALA A 182 -11.08 -7.47 -13.26
C ALA A 182 -11.82 -7.58 -11.92
N ARG A 183 -12.91 -8.36 -11.86
CA ARG A 183 -13.69 -8.56 -10.62
C ARG A 183 -12.87 -9.30 -9.56
N VAL A 184 -12.18 -10.38 -9.95
CA VAL A 184 -11.30 -11.12 -9.03
C VAL A 184 -10.15 -10.24 -8.58
N LEU A 185 -9.47 -9.53 -9.49
CA LEU A 185 -8.37 -8.63 -9.13
C LEU A 185 -8.83 -7.51 -8.19
N ARG A 186 -10.01 -6.91 -8.40
CA ARG A 186 -10.60 -5.93 -7.47
C ARG A 186 -10.89 -6.55 -6.11
N ALA A 187 -11.43 -7.76 -6.07
CA ALA A 187 -11.70 -8.47 -4.82
C ALA A 187 -10.40 -8.79 -4.06
N THR A 188 -9.37 -9.30 -4.75
CA THR A 188 -8.06 -9.60 -4.16
C THR A 188 -7.36 -8.33 -3.67
N LEU A 189 -7.41 -7.24 -4.44
CA LEU A 189 -6.91 -5.92 -4.01
C LEU A 189 -7.63 -5.41 -2.76
N LYS A 190 -8.96 -5.56 -2.70
CA LYS A 190 -9.76 -5.20 -1.53
C LYS A 190 -9.38 -6.03 -0.30
N THR A 191 -9.17 -7.33 -0.47
CA THR A 191 -8.62 -8.22 0.58
C THR A 191 -7.25 -7.75 1.06
N ALA A 192 -6.42 -7.23 0.14
CA ALA A 192 -5.12 -6.65 0.44
C ALA A 192 -5.19 -5.20 0.99
N GLY A 193 -6.40 -4.71 1.32
CA GLY A 193 -6.63 -3.37 1.89
C GLY A 193 -6.59 -2.22 0.89
N VAL A 194 -6.57 -2.50 -0.42
CA VAL A 194 -6.58 -1.50 -1.49
C VAL A 194 -8.03 -1.21 -1.91
N VAL A 195 -8.48 0.03 -1.70
CA VAL A 195 -9.86 0.47 -1.99
C VAL A 195 -9.85 1.56 -3.07
N ASN A 196 -10.92 1.66 -3.87
CA ASN A 196 -11.13 2.69 -4.90
C ASN A 196 -10.01 2.78 -5.96
N TYR A 197 -9.67 1.65 -6.58
CA TYR A 197 -8.63 1.57 -7.60
C TYR A 197 -9.17 1.07 -8.96
N ASP A 198 -8.71 1.68 -10.05
CA ASP A 198 -9.01 1.23 -11.42
C ASP A 198 -8.10 0.06 -11.81
N PRO A 199 -8.63 -1.17 -12.04
CA PRO A 199 -7.81 -2.33 -12.35
C PRO A 199 -7.22 -2.31 -13.77
N GLY A 200 -7.68 -1.45 -14.69
CA GLY A 200 -7.30 -1.48 -16.10
C GLY A 200 -5.78 -1.48 -16.36
N PRO A 201 -5.01 -0.56 -15.77
CA PRO A 201 -3.56 -0.53 -15.90
C PRO A 201 -2.87 -1.80 -15.37
N LEU A 202 -3.36 -2.37 -14.27
CA LEU A 202 -2.78 -3.58 -13.66
C LEU A 202 -3.11 -4.85 -14.43
N ILE A 203 -4.30 -4.94 -15.03
CA ILE A 203 -4.68 -6.05 -15.91
C ILE A 203 -3.69 -6.16 -17.05
N SER A 204 -3.35 -5.03 -17.68
CA SER A 204 -2.39 -4.98 -18.78
C SER A 204 -0.99 -5.41 -18.32
N ALA A 205 -0.55 -4.94 -17.15
CA ALA A 205 0.75 -5.31 -16.57
C ALA A 205 0.83 -6.79 -16.20
N GLY A 206 -0.19 -7.35 -15.54
CA GLY A 206 -0.24 -8.76 -15.15
C GLY A 206 -0.24 -9.70 -16.36
N LEU A 207 -0.98 -9.34 -17.42
CA LEU A 207 -0.99 -10.10 -18.68
C LEU A 207 0.33 -10.00 -19.45
N ALA A 208 1.03 -8.86 -19.37
CA ALA A 208 2.35 -8.71 -19.98
C ALA A 208 3.37 -9.62 -19.26
N LEU A 209 3.37 -9.62 -17.92
CA LEU A 209 4.21 -10.52 -17.12
C LEU A 209 3.89 -12.00 -17.37
N LEU A 210 2.61 -12.35 -17.56
CA LEU A 210 2.22 -13.74 -17.87
C LEU A 210 2.82 -14.27 -19.18
N LYS A 211 3.18 -13.38 -20.11
CA LYS A 211 3.81 -13.70 -21.40
C LYS A 211 5.35 -13.67 -21.34
N ASP A 212 5.93 -13.23 -20.23
CA ASP A 212 7.39 -13.15 -20.09
C ASP A 212 7.98 -14.57 -19.96
N PRO A 213 8.84 -15.01 -20.91
CA PRO A 213 9.43 -16.35 -20.88
C PRO A 213 10.42 -16.56 -19.73
N ASN A 214 10.87 -15.49 -19.06
CA ASN A 214 11.88 -15.55 -18.01
C ASN A 214 11.28 -15.69 -16.60
N LEU A 215 9.96 -15.59 -16.45
CA LEU A 215 9.31 -15.79 -15.16
C LEU A 215 9.03 -17.29 -14.93
N PRO A 216 9.19 -17.80 -13.70
CA PRO A 216 8.94 -19.19 -13.41
C PRO A 216 7.47 -19.53 -13.67
N SER A 217 7.19 -20.24 -14.76
CA SER A 217 5.93 -20.97 -14.89
C SER A 217 6.01 -22.18 -13.97
N LYS A 218 5.09 -22.34 -13.02
CA LYS A 218 4.90 -23.64 -12.38
C LYS A 218 4.57 -24.64 -13.49
N LYS A 219 5.55 -25.51 -13.82
CA LYS A 219 5.34 -26.69 -14.65
C LYS A 219 4.62 -27.74 -13.82
#